data_AF-A0A6M4FR65-F1
#
_entry.id   AF-A0A6M4FR65-F1
#
_cell.length_a   1.000
_cell.length_b   1.000
_cell.length_c   1.000
_cell.angle_alpha   90.00
_cell.angle_beta   90.00
_cell.angle_gamma   90.00
#
_symmetry.space_group_name_H-M   'P 1'
#
loop_
_entity.id
_entity.type
_entity.pdbx_description
1 polymer ?
#
loop_
_entity_poly.entity_id
_entity_poly.type
_entity_poly.pdbx_seq_one_letter_code
_entity_poly.pdbx_strand_id
1 'polypeptide(L)'
;MSACSLIVAALLGGCTYNASQAPVATTYPYSEQQRMQAAHHWEVLAQYEVERMMRRERLRNLPLYVVGDNDSREFQRNYRTLLTSHLVSRGAQVATVPGLGGEVHVDVNVIRHRDRGFVRPRHGSITTLAAGVRVAAFTLEQWSDPTLTLLPLAVAADVFSGGWTHTGNEEVVITTQVINNQQILYSSSHIYYINAGDIGHYMVPPAPPAPPSISLSNEW
;
A
#
# COMPACT_ATOMS: atom_id res chain seq x y z
N MET A 1 -25.37 70.94 11.21
CA MET A 1 -26.46 70.01 10.81
C MET A 1 -25.82 69.02 9.85
N SER A 2 -25.17 67.97 10.36
CA SER A 2 -25.72 66.70 10.88
C SER A 2 -26.46 65.85 9.85
N ALA A 3 -26.08 64.57 9.86
CA ALA A 3 -26.60 63.40 9.14
C ALA A 3 -26.19 63.34 7.65
N CYS A 4 -25.57 62.28 7.14
CA CYS A 4 -25.79 60.88 7.46
C CYS A 4 -24.53 60.04 7.14
N SER A 5 -23.58 59.98 8.08
CA SER A 5 -22.64 58.85 8.19
C SER A 5 -23.43 57.66 8.74
N LEU A 6 -23.85 56.70 7.91
CA LEU A 6 -24.35 55.38 8.36
C LEU A 6 -24.69 54.43 7.18
N ILE A 7 -23.76 54.16 6.26
CA ILE A 7 -23.92 53.07 5.26
C ILE A 7 -22.65 52.19 5.18
N VAL A 8 -22.01 51.90 6.32
CA VAL A 8 -20.82 51.01 6.37
C VAL A 8 -20.97 49.89 7.43
N ALA A 9 -22.15 49.71 8.02
CA ALA A 9 -22.36 48.76 9.13
C ALA A 9 -23.14 47.48 8.74
N ALA A 10 -23.10 47.03 7.49
CA ALA A 10 -23.87 45.86 7.02
C ALA A 10 -23.01 44.70 6.46
N LEU A 11 -21.73 44.62 6.79
CA LEU A 11 -20.83 43.53 6.36
C LEU A 11 -20.35 42.61 7.49
N LEU A 12 -20.95 42.68 8.68
CA LEU A 12 -20.56 41.83 9.83
C LEU A 12 -21.62 40.77 10.20
N GLY A 13 -22.34 40.25 9.21
CA GLY A 13 -23.18 39.06 9.36
C GLY A 13 -22.40 37.79 8.97
N GLY A 14 -21.52 37.32 9.85
CA GLY A 14 -20.85 36.04 9.67
C GLY A 14 -21.85 34.88 9.73
N CYS A 15 -22.25 34.34 8.59
CA CYS A 15 -23.03 33.11 8.52
C CYS A 15 -22.11 31.90 8.75
N THR A 16 -21.78 31.60 10.00
CA THR A 16 -21.17 30.30 10.35
C THR A 16 -22.21 29.42 11.02
N TYR A 17 -23.12 28.87 10.21
CA TYR A 17 -23.96 27.75 10.62
C TYR A 17 -23.46 26.50 9.90
N ASN A 18 -22.37 25.90 10.41
CA ASN A 18 -21.91 24.58 10.02
C ASN A 18 -22.79 23.51 10.68
N ALA A 19 -24.10 23.54 10.40
CA ALA A 19 -24.98 22.45 10.82
C ALA A 19 -25.20 21.51 9.65
N SER A 20 -24.76 20.28 9.83
CA SER A 20 -25.21 19.17 9.02
C SER A 20 -26.15 18.33 9.88
N GLN A 21 -27.20 17.80 9.25
CA GLN A 21 -28.13 16.87 9.92
C GLN A 21 -27.46 15.52 10.27
N ALA A 22 -26.26 15.27 9.72
CA ALA A 22 -25.42 14.12 10.04
C ALA A 22 -23.93 14.46 9.84
N PRO A 23 -22.98 13.78 10.51
CA PRO A 23 -21.56 13.93 10.22
C PRO A 23 -21.28 13.75 8.73
N VAL A 24 -20.59 14.72 8.12
CA VAL A 24 -20.20 14.65 6.71
C VAL A 24 -19.04 13.67 6.54
N ALA A 25 -19.13 12.82 5.51
CA ALA A 25 -18.05 11.91 5.18
C ALA A 25 -16.79 12.72 4.83
N THR A 26 -15.67 12.39 5.48
CA THR A 26 -14.35 12.92 5.15
C THR A 26 -13.46 11.80 4.64
N THR A 27 -12.44 12.14 3.86
CA THR A 27 -11.48 11.19 3.31
C THR A 27 -10.19 11.18 4.14
N TYR A 28 -9.38 10.13 4.00
CA TYR A 28 -8.06 10.07 4.64
C TYR A 28 -7.09 11.07 4.01
N PRO A 29 -6.07 11.55 4.76
CA PRO A 29 -4.96 12.29 4.19
C PRO A 29 -4.27 11.49 3.07
N TYR A 30 -3.68 12.20 2.10
CA TYR A 30 -2.92 11.56 1.03
C TYR A 30 -1.72 10.77 1.61
N SER A 31 -1.59 9.52 1.18
CA SER A 31 -0.46 8.65 1.51
C SER A 31 -0.10 7.78 0.30
N GLU A 32 1.15 7.35 0.27
CA GLU A 32 1.66 6.42 -0.73
C GLU A 32 1.80 5.04 -0.11
N GLN A 33 1.53 4.00 -0.90
CA GLN A 33 1.67 2.61 -0.50
C GLN A 33 2.53 1.86 -1.50
N GLN A 34 3.46 1.07 -0.98
CA GLN A 34 4.39 0.28 -1.78
C GLN A 34 3.68 -0.88 -2.48
N ARG A 35 4.26 -1.32 -3.60
CA ARG A 35 3.75 -2.44 -4.39
C ARG A 35 4.79 -3.55 -4.52
N MET A 36 4.38 -4.79 -4.32
CA MET A 36 5.22 -5.98 -4.56
C MET A 36 5.10 -6.40 -6.02
N GLN A 37 6.11 -6.08 -6.83
CA GLN A 37 6.14 -6.40 -8.26
C GLN A 37 7.35 -7.26 -8.67
N ALA A 38 8.32 -7.44 -7.77
CA ALA A 38 9.52 -8.22 -8.02
C ALA A 38 9.93 -8.96 -6.75
N ALA A 39 10.59 -10.12 -6.90
CA ALA A 39 11.12 -10.90 -5.79
C ALA A 39 12.10 -10.08 -4.91
N HIS A 40 12.84 -9.14 -5.50
CA HIS A 40 13.67 -8.18 -4.75
C HIS A 40 12.87 -7.40 -3.71
N HIS A 41 11.59 -7.07 -3.95
CA HIS A 41 10.78 -6.37 -2.95
C HIS A 41 10.49 -7.26 -1.72
N TRP A 42 10.48 -8.59 -1.88
CA TRP A 42 10.37 -9.53 -0.78
C TRP A 42 11.64 -9.53 0.07
N GLU A 43 12.81 -9.41 -0.55
CA GLU A 43 14.10 -9.26 0.13
C GLU A 43 14.18 -7.94 0.90
N VAL A 44 13.80 -6.81 0.28
CA VAL A 44 13.74 -5.50 0.94
C VAL A 44 12.85 -5.55 2.19
N LEU A 45 11.68 -6.21 2.12
CA LEU A 45 10.83 -6.42 3.28
C LEU A 45 11.50 -7.29 4.34
N ALA A 46 12.12 -8.41 3.94
CA ALA A 46 12.76 -9.33 4.89
C ALA A 46 13.92 -8.65 5.62
N GLN A 47 14.77 -7.92 4.90
CA GLN A 47 15.84 -7.12 5.49
C GLN A 47 15.28 -6.10 6.48
N TYR A 48 14.28 -5.33 6.07
CA TYR A 48 13.65 -4.32 6.91
C TYR A 48 13.09 -4.92 8.20
N GLU A 49 12.40 -6.05 8.10
CA GLU A 49 11.80 -6.74 9.23
C GLU A 49 12.87 -7.23 10.22
N VAL A 50 13.92 -7.87 9.71
CA VAL A 50 15.05 -8.33 10.54
C VAL A 50 15.76 -7.18 11.22
N GLU A 51 15.97 -6.05 10.54
CA GLU A 51 16.55 -4.86 11.15
C GLU A 51 15.71 -4.38 12.35
N ARG A 52 14.38 -4.40 12.25
CA ARG A 52 13.49 -4.04 13.37
C ARG A 52 13.55 -5.06 14.49
N MET A 53 13.57 -6.35 14.17
CA MET A 53 13.68 -7.42 15.15
C MET A 53 14.99 -7.29 15.94
N MET A 54 16.12 -7.09 15.25
CA MET A 54 17.44 -7.00 15.87
C MET A 54 17.67 -5.71 16.67
N ARG A 55 16.86 -4.67 16.49
CA ARG A 55 16.85 -3.52 17.42
C ARG A 55 16.36 -3.90 18.82
N ARG A 56 15.59 -4.98 18.96
CA ARG A 56 15.11 -5.48 20.27
C ARG A 56 16.17 -6.37 20.91
N GLU A 57 16.73 -5.93 22.02
CA GLU A 57 17.76 -6.68 22.75
C GLU A 57 17.33 -8.10 23.12
N ARG A 58 16.09 -8.25 23.59
CA ARG A 58 15.53 -9.57 23.89
C ARG A 58 15.57 -10.53 22.71
N LEU A 59 15.32 -10.05 21.49
CA LEU A 59 15.33 -10.90 20.30
C LEU A 59 16.73 -11.23 19.81
N ARG A 60 17.72 -10.34 20.01
CA ARG A 60 19.12 -10.62 19.66
C ARG A 60 19.71 -11.77 20.46
N ASN A 61 19.32 -11.87 21.72
CA ASN A 61 19.86 -12.86 22.67
C ASN A 61 19.04 -14.14 22.76
N LEU A 62 17.99 -14.28 21.94
CA LEU A 62 17.07 -15.41 21.94
C LEU A 62 17.29 -16.23 20.65
N PRO A 63 17.46 -17.56 20.73
CA PRO A 63 17.42 -18.41 19.54
C PRO A 63 16.08 -18.26 18.81
N LEU A 64 16.11 -17.95 17.53
CA LEU A 64 14.93 -17.75 16.71
C LEU A 64 14.74 -18.91 15.74
N TYR A 65 13.60 -19.59 15.78
CA TYR A 65 13.21 -20.60 14.81
C TYR A 65 12.22 -20.00 13.82
N VAL A 66 12.56 -19.93 12.53
CA VAL A 66 11.62 -19.47 11.50
C VAL A 66 10.69 -20.61 11.15
N VAL A 67 9.41 -20.47 11.50
CA VAL A 67 8.43 -21.54 11.34
C VAL A 67 8.18 -21.79 9.87
N GLY A 68 8.50 -23.00 9.42
CA GLY A 68 8.22 -23.51 8.08
C GLY A 68 6.93 -24.33 8.04
N ASP A 69 6.30 -24.38 6.88
CA ASP A 69 5.19 -25.29 6.57
C ASP A 69 5.38 -25.79 5.13
N ASN A 70 5.13 -27.07 4.90
CA ASN A 70 5.24 -27.70 3.59
C ASN A 70 4.22 -27.11 2.61
N ASP A 71 3.07 -26.68 3.11
CA ASP A 71 1.98 -26.09 2.32
C ASP A 71 2.14 -24.59 2.08
N SER A 72 3.29 -24.01 2.48
CA SER A 72 3.58 -22.59 2.28
C SER A 72 3.62 -22.20 0.80
N ARG A 73 3.00 -21.04 0.51
CA ARG A 73 2.94 -20.43 -0.83
C ARG A 73 4.32 -19.96 -1.26
N GLU A 74 4.49 -19.73 -2.57
CA GLU A 74 5.76 -19.32 -3.16
C GLU A 74 6.35 -18.10 -2.46
N PHE A 75 5.54 -17.05 -2.23
CA PHE A 75 5.97 -15.88 -1.48
C PHE A 75 6.44 -16.26 -0.07
N GLN A 76 5.61 -16.96 0.70
CA GLN A 76 5.87 -17.26 2.12
C GLN A 76 7.13 -18.13 2.29
N ARG A 77 7.35 -19.10 1.40
CA ARG A 77 8.53 -19.97 1.37
C ARG A 77 9.81 -19.18 1.11
N ASN A 78 9.82 -18.35 0.07
CA ASN A 78 10.97 -17.53 -0.28
C ASN A 78 11.22 -16.45 0.78
N TYR A 79 10.16 -15.79 1.27
CA TYR A 79 10.26 -14.78 2.31
C TYR A 79 10.85 -15.32 3.61
N ARG A 80 10.47 -16.53 4.04
CA ARG A 80 11.10 -17.19 5.20
C ARG A 80 12.58 -17.50 4.96
N THR A 81 12.95 -17.91 3.75
CA THR A 81 14.36 -18.15 3.38
C THR A 81 15.18 -16.85 3.44
N LEU A 82 14.61 -15.75 2.96
CA LEU A 82 15.22 -14.42 3.02
C LEU A 82 15.32 -13.91 4.46
N LEU A 83 14.27 -14.09 5.27
CA LEU A 83 14.29 -13.76 6.70
C LEU A 83 15.41 -14.52 7.43
N THR A 84 15.50 -15.84 7.23
CA THR A 84 16.58 -16.66 7.81
C THR A 84 17.96 -16.16 7.39
N SER A 85 18.16 -15.87 6.10
CA SER A 85 19.43 -15.36 5.57
C SER A 85 19.82 -14.03 6.23
N HIS A 86 18.86 -13.09 6.31
CA HIS A 86 19.11 -11.80 6.95
C HIS A 86 19.32 -11.93 8.46
N LEU A 87 18.59 -12.79 9.16
CA LEU A 87 18.78 -13.05 10.59
C LEU A 87 20.21 -13.51 10.88
N VAL A 88 20.69 -14.52 10.15
CA VAL A 88 22.06 -15.03 10.27
C VAL A 88 23.07 -13.92 9.92
N SER A 89 22.85 -13.18 8.84
CA SER A 89 23.75 -12.08 8.44
C SER A 89 23.87 -10.97 9.49
N ARG A 90 22.84 -10.78 10.33
CA ARG A 90 22.81 -9.80 11.42
C ARG A 90 23.24 -10.36 12.77
N GLY A 91 23.78 -11.58 12.79
CA GLY A 91 24.31 -12.22 13.99
C GLY A 91 23.24 -12.77 14.94
N ALA A 92 22.00 -12.93 14.47
CA ALA A 92 20.97 -13.60 15.26
C ALA A 92 21.31 -15.10 15.40
N GLN A 93 20.99 -15.66 16.56
CA GLN A 93 21.03 -17.12 16.75
C GLN A 93 19.79 -17.71 16.09
N VAL A 94 19.96 -18.48 15.00
CA VAL A 94 18.84 -19.13 14.31
C VAL A 94 18.82 -20.62 14.64
N ALA A 95 17.72 -21.08 15.21
CA ALA A 95 17.52 -22.48 15.55
C ALA A 95 17.04 -23.27 14.32
N THR A 96 17.47 -24.52 14.21
CA THR A 96 17.05 -25.46 13.15
C THR A 96 15.89 -26.35 13.57
N VAL A 97 15.56 -26.35 14.87
CA VAL A 97 14.46 -27.11 15.48
C VAL A 97 13.58 -26.17 16.31
N PRO A 98 12.27 -26.45 16.41
CA PRO A 98 11.37 -25.66 17.23
C PRO A 98 11.67 -25.82 18.74
N GLY A 99 11.13 -24.91 19.56
CA GLY A 99 11.15 -25.03 21.03
C GLY A 99 12.41 -24.53 21.76
N LEU A 100 13.50 -24.19 21.06
CA LEU A 100 14.72 -23.66 21.70
C LEU A 100 14.62 -22.18 22.10
N GLY A 101 13.61 -21.45 21.60
CA GLY A 101 13.48 -20.02 21.84
C GLY A 101 12.25 -19.42 21.18
N GLY A 102 12.42 -18.29 20.51
CA GLY A 102 11.34 -17.57 19.84
C GLY A 102 11.01 -18.19 18.49
N GLU A 103 9.74 -18.45 18.23
CA GLU A 103 9.24 -18.89 16.94
C GLU A 103 8.81 -17.68 16.10
N VAL A 104 9.38 -17.55 14.90
CA VAL A 104 9.03 -16.51 13.95
C VAL A 104 7.93 -17.03 13.04
N HIS A 105 6.73 -16.52 13.24
CA HIS A 105 5.54 -16.83 12.46
C HIS A 105 5.34 -15.76 11.38
N VAL A 106 5.01 -16.19 10.17
CA VAL A 106 4.67 -15.30 9.05
C VAL A 106 3.27 -15.65 8.58
N ASP A 107 2.36 -14.70 8.69
CA ASP A 107 0.99 -14.76 8.17
C ASP A 107 0.86 -13.87 6.93
N VAL A 108 0.15 -14.37 5.92
CA VAL A 108 -0.03 -13.69 4.64
C VAL A 108 -1.51 -13.73 4.29
N ASN A 109 -2.14 -12.56 4.26
CA ASN A 109 -3.55 -12.42 3.96
C ASN A 109 -3.74 -11.49 2.75
N VAL A 110 -4.45 -11.96 1.74
CA VAL A 110 -4.72 -11.17 0.53
C VAL A 110 -6.13 -10.60 0.60
N ILE A 111 -6.23 -9.30 0.35
CA ILE A 111 -7.46 -8.53 0.36
C ILE A 111 -7.80 -8.17 -1.09
N ARG A 112 -9.03 -8.46 -1.49
CA ARG A 112 -9.56 -8.09 -2.81
C ARG A 112 -10.73 -7.12 -2.66
N HIS A 113 -10.53 -5.89 -3.10
CA HIS A 113 -11.54 -4.83 -3.09
C HIS A 113 -12.48 -4.98 -4.29
N ARG A 114 -13.79 -4.98 -4.06
CA ARG A 114 -14.81 -5.16 -5.13
C ARG A 114 -15.46 -3.86 -5.60
N ASP A 115 -15.38 -2.80 -4.81
CA ASP A 115 -16.04 -1.53 -5.07
C ASP A 115 -15.10 -0.37 -4.72
N ARG A 116 -13.94 -0.33 -5.39
CA ARG A 116 -12.95 0.73 -5.20
C ARG A 116 -13.28 1.89 -6.14
N GLY A 117 -13.65 3.03 -5.56
CA GLY A 117 -13.91 4.26 -6.31
C GLY A 117 -12.65 4.89 -6.91
N PHE A 118 -12.82 6.03 -7.59
CA PHE A 118 -11.72 6.79 -8.17
C PHE A 118 -10.69 7.21 -7.12
N VAL A 119 -9.44 6.76 -7.28
CA VAL A 119 -8.30 7.21 -6.47
C VAL A 119 -7.77 8.52 -7.04
N ARG A 120 -7.78 9.57 -6.22
CA ARG A 120 -7.28 10.88 -6.66
C ARG A 120 -5.78 10.84 -6.90
N PRO A 121 -5.28 11.49 -7.97
CA PRO A 121 -3.86 11.63 -8.20
C PRO A 121 -3.21 12.49 -7.11
N ARG A 122 -1.88 12.45 -7.05
CA ARG A 122 -1.08 13.29 -6.17
C ARG A 122 -1.48 14.77 -6.30
N HIS A 123 -1.42 15.49 -5.19
CA HIS A 123 -1.71 16.92 -5.19
C HIS A 123 -0.84 17.67 -6.20
N GLY A 124 -1.47 18.56 -6.96
CA GLY A 124 -0.81 19.35 -8.00
C GLY A 124 -0.71 18.66 -9.37
N SER A 125 -0.97 17.34 -9.51
CA SER A 125 -0.83 16.65 -10.81
C SER A 125 -1.70 17.27 -11.92
N ILE A 126 -2.95 17.63 -11.61
CA ILE A 126 -3.86 18.31 -12.57
C ILE A 126 -3.36 19.73 -12.87
N THR A 127 -2.89 20.45 -11.85
CA THR A 127 -2.37 21.82 -12.00
C THR A 127 -1.09 21.84 -12.85
N THR A 128 -0.16 20.91 -12.62
CA THR A 128 1.08 20.76 -13.40
C THR A 128 0.76 20.47 -14.85
N LEU A 129 -0.18 19.56 -15.12
CA LEU A 129 -0.60 19.25 -16.48
C LEU A 129 -1.26 20.46 -17.15
N ALA A 130 -2.17 21.14 -16.47
CA ALA A 130 -2.81 22.36 -16.99
C ALA A 130 -1.79 23.48 -17.26
N ALA A 131 -0.82 23.67 -16.36
CA ALA A 131 0.26 24.64 -16.53
C ALA A 131 1.15 24.29 -17.74
N GLY A 132 1.53 23.02 -17.89
CA GLY A 132 2.30 22.53 -19.03
C GLY A 132 1.58 22.79 -20.36
N VAL A 133 0.28 22.46 -20.43
CA VAL A 133 -0.55 22.75 -21.61
C VAL A 133 -0.64 24.25 -21.90
N ARG A 134 -0.84 25.08 -20.86
CA ARG A 134 -0.92 26.54 -21.02
C ARG A 134 0.40 27.15 -21.53
N VAL A 135 1.53 26.70 -21.00
CA VAL A 135 2.87 27.16 -21.43
C VAL A 135 3.13 26.73 -22.86
N ALA A 136 2.80 25.48 -23.23
CA ALA A 136 2.93 25.01 -24.59
C ALA A 136 2.09 25.81 -25.60
N ALA A 137 0.82 26.05 -25.26
CA ALA A 137 -0.07 26.89 -26.07
C ALA A 137 0.48 28.31 -26.24
N PHE A 138 0.99 28.93 -25.16
CA PHE A 138 1.65 30.24 -25.23
C PHE A 138 2.87 30.22 -26.16
N THR A 139 3.71 29.17 -26.09
CA THR A 139 4.89 29.09 -26.96
C THR A 139 4.53 28.91 -28.43
N LEU A 140 3.44 28.20 -28.76
CA LEU A 140 2.97 28.04 -30.14
C LEU A 140 2.52 29.36 -30.76
N GLU A 141 1.99 30.28 -29.95
CA GLU A 141 1.56 31.60 -30.41
C GLU A 141 2.73 32.58 -30.58
N GLN A 142 3.81 32.43 -29.79
CA GLN A 142 4.84 33.46 -29.64
C GLN A 142 6.19 33.11 -30.29
N TRP A 143 6.52 31.83 -30.49
CA TRP A 143 7.87 31.40 -30.90
C TRP A 143 7.88 30.98 -32.36
N SER A 144 8.94 31.37 -33.09
CA SER A 144 9.09 31.07 -34.53
C SER A 144 9.48 29.62 -34.82
N ASP A 145 9.99 28.88 -33.82
CA ASP A 145 10.39 27.48 -33.95
C ASP A 145 9.41 26.56 -33.19
N PRO A 146 8.58 25.78 -33.90
CA PRO A 146 7.60 24.91 -33.28
C PRO A 146 8.22 23.74 -32.50
N THR A 147 9.49 23.38 -32.73
CA THR A 147 10.14 22.25 -32.06
C THR A 147 10.39 22.52 -30.57
N LEU A 148 10.69 23.77 -30.20
CA LEU A 148 10.91 24.18 -28.81
C LEU A 148 9.62 24.13 -27.96
N THR A 149 8.44 24.13 -28.59
CA THR A 149 7.13 24.10 -27.90
C THR A 149 6.80 22.73 -27.29
N LEU A 150 7.45 21.67 -27.78
CA LEU A 150 7.28 20.32 -27.25
C LEU A 150 8.03 20.11 -25.94
N LEU A 151 9.07 20.91 -25.64
CA LEU A 151 9.89 20.74 -24.45
C LEU A 151 9.11 20.96 -23.14
N PRO A 152 8.31 22.04 -22.97
CA PRO A 152 7.49 22.21 -21.77
C PRO A 152 6.46 21.10 -21.58
N LEU A 153 5.85 20.62 -22.67
CA LEU A 153 4.93 19.47 -22.61
C LEU A 153 5.66 18.19 -22.19
N ALA A 154 6.84 17.93 -22.75
CA ALA A 154 7.64 16.75 -22.40
C ALA A 154 8.05 16.79 -20.93
N VAL A 155 8.55 17.92 -20.42
CA VAL A 155 8.89 18.07 -18.99
C VAL A 155 7.66 17.87 -18.10
N ALA A 156 6.52 18.47 -18.45
CA ALA A 156 5.29 18.28 -17.69
C ALA A 156 4.79 16.82 -17.74
N ALA A 157 4.90 16.18 -18.90
CA ALA A 157 4.55 14.78 -19.09
C ALA A 157 5.46 13.85 -18.29
N ASP A 158 6.77 14.09 -18.26
CA ASP A 158 7.75 13.30 -17.50
C ASP A 158 7.55 13.47 -15.99
N VAL A 159 7.33 14.70 -15.52
CA VAL A 159 7.01 14.98 -14.11
C VAL A 159 5.68 14.30 -13.70
N PHE A 160 4.70 14.30 -14.60
CA PHE A 160 3.40 13.66 -14.35
C PHE A 160 3.49 12.13 -14.39
N SER A 161 4.23 11.56 -15.34
CA SER A 161 4.30 10.12 -15.59
C SER A 161 5.22 9.39 -14.60
N GLY A 162 6.28 10.04 -14.11
CA GLY A 162 7.27 9.44 -13.20
C GLY A 162 6.73 8.96 -11.85
N GLY A 163 5.53 9.40 -11.44
CA GLY A 163 4.85 8.96 -10.22
C GLY A 163 3.65 8.04 -10.46
N TRP A 164 3.35 7.68 -11.71
CA TRP A 164 2.11 6.97 -12.02
C TRP A 164 2.30 5.46 -11.89
N THR A 165 1.81 4.90 -10.78
CA THR A 165 1.59 3.46 -10.64
C THR A 165 0.10 3.20 -10.51
N HIS A 166 -0.42 2.21 -11.24
CA HIS A 166 -1.84 1.90 -11.23
C HIS A 166 -2.24 1.32 -9.87
N THR A 167 -3.22 1.91 -9.20
CA THR A 167 -3.77 1.31 -7.97
C THR A 167 -4.57 0.06 -8.33
N GLY A 168 -4.05 -1.11 -7.96
CA GLY A 168 -4.78 -2.37 -8.11
C GLY A 168 -5.93 -2.52 -7.12
N ASN A 169 -6.72 -3.57 -7.29
CA ASN A 169 -7.79 -3.94 -6.36
C ASN A 169 -7.32 -4.97 -5.33
N GLU A 170 -6.07 -5.42 -5.45
CA GLU A 170 -5.47 -6.45 -4.65
C GLU A 170 -4.37 -5.90 -3.76
N GLU A 171 -4.48 -6.24 -2.49
CA GLU A 171 -3.49 -5.94 -1.47
C GLU A 171 -3.12 -7.22 -0.73
N VAL A 172 -1.92 -7.24 -0.18
CA VAL A 172 -1.49 -8.28 0.75
C VAL A 172 -1.08 -7.64 2.06
N VAL A 173 -1.56 -8.21 3.16
CA VAL A 173 -1.12 -7.92 4.52
C VAL A 173 -0.16 -9.04 4.93
N ILE A 174 1.06 -8.67 5.24
CA ILE A 174 2.11 -9.59 5.67
C ILE A 174 2.40 -9.29 7.13
N THR A 175 2.15 -10.25 8.00
CA THR A 175 2.36 -10.12 9.44
C THR A 175 3.49 -11.04 9.88
N THR A 176 4.52 -10.47 10.50
CA THR A 176 5.63 -11.21 11.11
C THR A 176 5.53 -11.10 12.62
N GLN A 177 5.53 -12.23 13.31
CA GLN A 177 5.44 -12.31 14.76
C GLN A 177 6.55 -13.17 15.32
N VAL A 178 7.10 -12.78 16.47
CA VAL A 178 7.96 -13.66 17.27
C VAL A 178 7.19 -14.07 18.50
N ILE A 179 6.91 -15.35 18.65
CA ILE A 179 6.18 -15.92 19.78
C ILE A 179 7.16 -16.75 20.60
N ASN A 180 7.18 -16.58 21.91
CA ASN A 180 7.92 -17.47 22.80
C ASN A 180 6.99 -17.90 23.92
N ASN A 181 6.78 -19.21 24.03
CA ASN A 181 5.78 -19.79 24.93
C ASN A 181 4.38 -19.19 24.68
N GLN A 182 3.82 -18.48 25.66
CA GLN A 182 2.50 -17.84 25.59
C GLN A 182 2.57 -16.31 25.40
N GLN A 183 3.71 -15.79 24.94
CA GLN A 183 3.92 -14.36 24.77
C GLN A 183 4.32 -14.01 23.34
N ILE A 184 3.66 -12.98 22.80
CA ILE A 184 4.11 -12.33 21.57
C ILE A 184 5.23 -11.37 21.96
N LEU A 185 6.45 -11.68 21.54
CA LEU A 185 7.61 -10.85 21.83
C LEU A 185 7.76 -9.68 20.87
N TYR A 186 7.22 -9.83 19.66
CA TYR A 186 7.28 -8.88 18.58
C TYR A 186 6.18 -9.17 17.57
N SER A 187 5.58 -8.13 17.00
CA SER A 187 4.56 -8.23 15.96
C SER A 187 4.68 -7.00 15.05
N SER A 188 4.70 -7.22 13.74
CA SER A 188 4.66 -6.17 12.73
C SER A 188 3.82 -6.61 11.56
N SER A 189 3.00 -5.70 11.03
CA SER A 189 2.15 -5.95 9.87
C SER A 189 2.39 -4.87 8.83
N HIS A 190 2.58 -5.30 7.58
CA HIS A 190 2.82 -4.42 6.44
C HIS A 190 1.82 -4.69 5.34
N ILE A 191 1.36 -3.63 4.68
CA ILE A 191 0.33 -3.70 3.64
C ILE A 191 0.95 -3.24 2.33
N TYR A 192 0.78 -4.05 1.29
CA TYR A 192 1.32 -3.77 -0.05
C TYR A 192 0.27 -4.01 -1.12
N TYR A 193 0.33 -3.22 -2.17
CA TYR A 193 -0.34 -3.59 -3.41
C TYR A 193 0.34 -4.80 -4.07
N ILE A 194 -0.43 -5.61 -4.77
CA ILE A 194 0.08 -6.69 -5.64
C ILE A 194 -0.52 -6.59 -7.04
N ASN A 195 0.03 -7.30 -8.01
CA ASN A 195 -0.60 -7.42 -9.32
C ASN A 195 -1.69 -8.51 -9.26
N ALA A 196 -2.82 -8.28 -9.92
CA ALA A 196 -3.92 -9.25 -9.95
C ALA A 196 -3.51 -10.60 -10.56
N GLY A 197 -2.56 -10.59 -11.52
CA GLY A 197 -2.00 -11.81 -12.11
C GLY A 197 -1.12 -12.62 -11.16
N ASP A 198 -0.58 -11.98 -10.12
CA ASP A 198 0.44 -12.55 -9.24
C ASP A 198 -0.14 -13.04 -7.90
N ILE A 199 -1.47 -12.99 -7.74
CA ILE A 199 -2.18 -13.40 -6.51
C ILE A 199 -1.83 -14.83 -6.10
N GLY A 200 -1.56 -15.71 -7.08
CA GLY A 200 -1.18 -17.11 -6.85
C GLY A 200 0.10 -17.29 -6.03
N HIS A 201 1.00 -16.30 -6.00
CA HIS A 201 2.18 -16.36 -5.13
C HIS A 201 1.84 -16.26 -3.64
N TYR A 202 0.68 -15.67 -3.31
CA TYR A 202 0.30 -15.29 -1.95
C TYR A 202 -0.86 -16.10 -1.38
N MET A 203 -1.75 -16.62 -2.23
CA MET A 203 -2.87 -17.46 -1.80
C MET A 203 -3.11 -18.62 -2.77
N VAL A 204 -3.85 -19.63 -2.31
CA VAL A 204 -4.49 -20.58 -3.23
C VAL A 204 -5.79 -19.93 -3.74
N PRO A 205 -6.01 -19.87 -5.07
CA PRO A 205 -7.28 -19.44 -5.61
C PRO A 205 -8.43 -20.27 -5.01
N PRO A 206 -9.58 -19.68 -4.67
CA PRO A 206 -10.72 -20.45 -4.20
C PRO A 206 -11.08 -21.52 -5.24
N ALA A 207 -11.41 -22.73 -4.76
CA ALA A 207 -11.84 -23.81 -5.64
C ALA A 207 -13.04 -23.34 -6.50
N PRO A 208 -13.14 -23.78 -7.77
CA PRO A 208 -14.32 -23.50 -8.58
C PRO A 208 -15.57 -23.97 -7.83
N PRO A 209 -16.70 -23.25 -7.93
CA PRO A 209 -17.95 -23.75 -7.36
C PRO A 209 -18.26 -25.12 -7.97
N ALA A 210 -18.66 -26.08 -7.12
CA ALA A 210 -19.07 -27.40 -7.59
C ALA A 210 -20.23 -27.24 -8.60
N PRO A 211 -20.25 -28.03 -9.68
CA PRO A 211 -21.38 -28.02 -10.61
C PRO A 211 -22.67 -28.35 -9.85
N PRO A 212 -23.82 -27.73 -10.21
CA PRO A 212 -25.08 -27.99 -9.55
C PRO A 212 -25.41 -29.48 -9.63
N SER A 213 -25.58 -30.14 -8.49
CA SER A 213 -26.06 -31.52 -8.44
C SER A 213 -27.56 -31.52 -8.74
N ILE A 214 -27.94 -31.92 -9.95
CA ILE A 214 -29.34 -32.19 -10.29
C ILE A 214 -29.70 -33.53 -9.66
N SER A 215 -30.48 -33.52 -8.58
CA SER A 215 -31.12 -34.73 -8.06
C SER A 215 -32.25 -35.12 -9.01
N LEU A 216 -32.04 -36.14 -9.83
CA LEU A 216 -33.12 -36.76 -10.61
C LEU A 216 -34.01 -37.53 -9.64
N SER A 217 -35.16 -36.97 -9.26
CA SER A 217 -36.20 -37.71 -8.57
C SER A 217 -36.90 -38.62 -9.58
N ASN A 218 -36.78 -39.93 -9.40
CA ASN A 218 -37.45 -40.93 -10.25
C ASN A 218 -38.91 -41.16 -9.81
N GLU A 219 -39.63 -40.11 -9.43
CA GLU A 219 -41.07 -40.20 -9.23
C GLU A 219 -41.76 -39.72 -10.52
N TRP A 220 -42.21 -40.70 -11.30
CA TRP A 220 -43.08 -40.54 -12.46
C TRP A 220 -44.48 -41.00 -12.09
#